data_AF-A0AAU1FIQ4-F1
#
_entry.id   AF-A0AAU1FIQ4-F1
#
_cell.length_a   1.000
_cell.length_b   1.000
_cell.length_c   1.000
_cell.angle_alpha   90.00
_cell.angle_beta   90.00
_cell.angle_gamma   90.00
#
_symmetry.space_group_name_H-M   'P 1'
#
loop_
_entity.id
_entity.type
_entity.pdbx_description
1 polymer ?
#
loop_
_entity_poly.entity_id
_entity_poly.type
_entity_poly.pdbx_seq_one_letter_code
_entity_poly.pdbx_strand_id
1 'polypeptide(L)' 'MIQWQKSSFSGGGDGDECVEVGLAEGVIHVRESDEPDRILPVTRDSLTALLGRLRTANRP' A
#
# COMPACT_ATOMS: atom_id res chain seq x y z
N MET A 1 14.57 -1.74 10.48
CA MET A 1 14.45 -1.24 9.10
C MET A 1 13.30 -1.96 8.44
N ILE A 2 12.33 -1.22 7.89
CA ILE A 2 11.15 -1.81 7.23
C ILE A 2 11.58 -2.32 5.85
N GLN A 3 11.23 -3.58 5.54
CA GLN A 3 11.37 -4.12 4.19
C GLN A 3 10.12 -3.73 3.40
N TRP A 4 10.28 -2.83 2.44
CA TRP A 4 9.18 -2.31 1.63
C TRP A 4 8.94 -3.19 0.39
N GLN A 5 7.67 -3.49 0.13
CA GLN A 5 7.22 -4.17 -1.07
C GLN A 5 6.40 -3.19 -1.91
N LYS A 6 6.93 -2.82 -3.08
CA LYS A 6 6.21 -2.03 -4.09
C LYS A 6 5.09 -2.87 -4.72
N SER A 7 3.98 -2.21 -5.06
CA SER A 7 2.88 -2.84 -5.80
C SER A 7 3.31 -3.22 -7.22
N SER A 8 2.83 -4.35 -7.72
CA SER A 8 3.05 -4.77 -9.11
C SER A 8 2.26 -3.96 -10.13
N PHE A 9 1.30 -3.15 -9.68
CA PHE A 9 0.51 -2.24 -10.52
C PHE A 9 1.21 -0.89 -10.74
N SER A 10 2.30 -0.66 -10.00
CA SER A 10 3.14 0.53 -10.08
C SER A 10 4.20 0.28 -11.15
N GLY A 11 3.85 0.57 -12.41
CA GLY A 11 4.65 0.38 -13.61
C GLY A 11 5.85 1.34 -13.70
N GLY A 12 6.28 1.65 -14.93
CA GLY A 12 7.31 2.65 -15.23
C GLY A 12 6.91 3.67 -16.29
N GLY A 13 5.63 3.97 -16.41
CA GLY A 13 5.09 5.02 -17.30
C GLY A 13 4.82 6.33 -16.55
N ASP A 14 4.66 7.43 -17.28
CA ASP A 14 4.28 8.71 -16.66
C ASP A 14 2.91 8.58 -15.97
N GLY A 15 2.88 8.80 -14.65
CA GLY A 15 1.68 8.71 -13.81
C GLY A 15 1.66 7.57 -12.77
N ASP A 16 2.79 6.92 -12.49
CA ASP A 16 2.87 5.83 -11.54
C ASP A 16 2.73 6.27 -10.06
N GLU A 17 1.48 6.25 -9.56
CA GLU A 17 1.14 6.32 -8.13
C GLU A 17 1.66 5.05 -7.42
N CYS A 18 2.95 5.05 -7.08
CA CYS A 18 3.63 3.89 -6.53
C CYS A 18 3.27 3.71 -5.05
N VAL A 19 2.44 2.71 -4.74
CA VAL A 19 2.13 2.33 -3.35
C VAL A 19 3.09 1.25 -2.89
N GLU A 20 3.65 1.43 -1.69
CA GLU A 20 4.50 0.46 -1.01
C GLU A 20 3.89 0.04 0.33
N VAL A 21 4.09 -1.23 0.68
CA VAL A 21 3.66 -1.80 1.97
C VAL A 21 4.83 -2.45 2.70
N GLY A 22 4.85 -2.34 4.02
CA GLY A 22 5.92 -2.91 4.86
C GLY A 22 5.39 -3.39 6.21
N LEU A 23 6.04 -4.40 6.78
CA LEU A 23 5.71 -4.92 8.12
C LEU A 23 6.88 -4.64 9.07
N ALA A 24 6.59 -3.98 10.18
CA ALA A 24 7.55 -3.77 11.25
C ALA A 24 6.84 -3.81 12.60
N GLU A 25 7.42 -4.53 13.55
CA GLU A 25 6.89 -4.64 14.92
C GLU A 25 5.41 -5.05 14.98
N GLY A 26 4.95 -5.87 14.04
CA GLY A 26 3.56 -6.34 13.95
C GLY A 26 2.57 -5.33 13.35
N VAL A 27 3.03 -4.13 12.99
CA VAL A 27 2.22 -3.07 12.38
C VAL A 27 2.51 -3.01 10.88
N ILE A 28 1.44 -2.93 10.09
CA ILE A 28 1.56 -2.74 8.65
C ILE A 28 1.69 -1.25 8.39
N HIS A 29 2.60 -0.88 7.52
CA HIS A 29 2.85 0.48 7.10
C HIS A 29 2.57 0.59 5.62
N VAL A 30 1.90 1.66 5.21
CA VAL A 30 1.62 1.98 3.81
C VAL A 30 2.19 3.37 3.53
N ARG A 31 2.81 3.54 2.37
CA ARG A 31 3.26 4.85 1.90
C ARG A 31 3.17 4.94 0.39
N GLU A 32 3.25 6.16 -0.11
CA GLU A 32 3.53 6.44 -1.51
C GLU A 32 5.05 6.56 -1.72
N SER A 33 5.55 6.14 -2.88
CA SER A 33 6.97 6.24 -3.20
C SER A 33 7.47 7.68 -3.40
N ASP A 34 6.59 8.59 -3.85
CA ASP A 34 6.94 9.99 -4.08
C ASP A 34 6.90 10.83 -2.79
N GLU A 35 6.22 10.34 -1.75
CA GLU A 35 6.24 10.90 -0.40
C GLU A 35 6.72 9.85 0.63
N PRO A 36 7.98 9.37 0.56
CA PRO A 36 8.45 8.21 1.30
C PRO A 36 8.49 8.39 2.82
N ASP A 37 8.44 9.64 3.27
CA ASP A 37 8.41 10.04 4.69
C ASP A 37 6.98 10.07 5.26
N ARG A 38 5.95 10.07 4.41
CA ARG A 38 4.54 9.99 4.83
C ARG A 38 4.11 8.54 4.96
N ILE A 39 4.18 8.05 6.19
CA ILE A 39 3.86 6.65 6.50
C ILE A 39 2.54 6.57 7.25
N LEU A 40 1.60 5.80 6.69
CA LEU A 40 0.32 5.48 7.32
C LEU A 40 0.40 4.09 8.00
N PRO A 41 0.44 4.01 9.34
CA PRO A 41 0.29 2.75 10.04
C PRO A 41 -1.17 2.26 9.94
N VAL A 42 -1.35 0.99 9.60
CA VAL A 42 -2.66 0.35 9.47
C VAL A 42 -2.66 -1.01 10.18
N THR A 43 -3.83 -1.39 10.70
CA THR A 43 -4.05 -2.74 11.22
C THR A 43 -4.32 -3.71 10.07
N ARG A 44 -4.05 -5.00 10.31
CA ARG A 44 -4.36 -6.06 9.35
C ARG A 44 -5.85 -6.07 8.98
N ASP A 45 -6.73 -5.93 9.97
CA ASP A 45 -8.19 -5.94 9.74
C ASP A 45 -8.65 -4.76 8.87
N SER A 46 -8.12 -3.56 9.13
CA SER A 46 -8.48 -2.37 8.35
C SER A 46 -8.01 -2.47 6.91
N LEU A 47 -6.79 -2.99 6.70
CA LEU A 47 -6.25 -3.21 5.37
C LEU A 47 -7.03 -4.29 4.60
N THR A 48 -7.36 -5.41 5.25
CA THR A 48 -8.20 -6.47 4.66
C THR A 48 -9.58 -5.93 4.28
N ALA A 49 -10.22 -5.15 5.15
CA ALA A 49 -11.50 -4.53 4.86
C ALA A 49 -11.43 -3.56 3.67
N LEU A 50 -10.40 -2.71 3.62
CA LEU A 50 -10.17 -1.78 2.51
C LEU A 50 -10.01 -2.53 1.18
N LEU A 51 -9.13 -3.53 1.12
CA LEU A 51 -8.89 -4.33 -0.09
C LEU A 51 -10.15 -5.05 -0.56
N GLY A 52 -10.95 -5.58 0.38
CA GLY A 52 -12.24 -6.20 0.08
C GLY A 52 -13.24 -5.22 -0.56
N ARG A 53 -13.29 -3.97 -0.07
CA ARG A 53 -14.12 -2.91 -0.63
C ARG A 53 -13.64 -2.50 -2.02
N LEU A 54 -12.34 -2.26 -2.21
CA LEU A 54 -11.78 -1.87 -3.51
C LEU A 54 -12.01 -2.96 -4.57
N ARG A 55 -11.83 -4.23 -4.21
CA ARG A 55 -12.06 -5.35 -5.14
C ARG A 55 -13.52 -5.48 -5.56
N THR A 56 -14.45 -5.21 -4.65
CA THR A 56 -15.89 -5.22 -4.96
C THR A 56 -16.27 -4.03 -5.84
N ALA A 57 -15.74 -2.85 -5.54
CA ALA A 57 -16.00 -1.63 -6.30
C ALA A 57 -15.39 -1.67 -7.72
N ASN A 58 -14.27 -2.38 -7.89
CA ASN A 58 -13.56 -2.52 -9.16
C ASN A 58 -13.92 -3.80 -9.93
N ARG A 59 -15.04 -4.46 -9.59
CA ARG A 59 -15.62 -5.51 -10.45
C ARG A 59 -16.30 -4.84 -11.65
N PRO A 60 -16.08 -5.33 -12.88
CA PRO A 60 -16.78 -4.83 -14.06
C PRO A 60 -18.29 -5.11 -13.99
#